data_AF-A0A967NUR3-F1
#
_entry.id   AF-A0A967NUR3-F1
#
_cell.length_a   1.000
_cell.length_b   1.000
_cell.length_c   1.000
_cell.angle_alpha   90.00
_cell.angle_beta   90.00
_cell.angle_gamma   90.00
#
_symmetry.space_group_name_H-M   'P 1'
#
loop_
_entity.id
_entity.type
_entity.pdbx_description
1 polymer ?
#
loop_
_entity_poly.entity_id
_entity_poly.type
_entity_poly.pdbx_seq_one_letter_code
_entity_poly.pdbx_strand_id
1 'polypeptide(L)' 'GGSLVPVKQDDAQACLAPLLKKEDGLVDWFKSAEQLSCLIRGLDPWPSAFTTLAGKRLRLFSPEIVADNSCQSNVTEPG' A
#
# COMPACT_ATOMS: atom_id res chain seq x y z
N GLY A 1 38.48 13.20 -14.73
CA GLY A 1 37.25 13.01 -15.51
C GLY A 1 36.69 11.64 -15.18
N GLY A 2 35.43 11.54 -14.77
CA GLY A 2 34.81 10.25 -14.43
C GLY A 2 34.42 9.47 -15.68
N SER A 3 34.85 8.22 -15.78
CA SER A 3 34.47 7.29 -16.84
C SER A 3 33.25 6.50 -16.36
N LEU A 4 32.06 6.83 -16.88
CA LEU A 4 30.85 6.03 -16.73
C LEU A 4 30.47 5.48 -18.10
N VAL A 5 30.29 4.16 -18.19
CA VAL A 5 29.83 3.48 -19.40
C VAL A 5 28.31 3.31 -19.31
N PRO A 6 27.51 3.94 -20.18
CA PRO A 6 26.06 3.81 -20.16
C PRO A 6 25.63 2.42 -20.61
N VAL A 7 24.57 1.89 -20.01
CA VAL A 7 23.92 0.63 -20.41
C VAL A 7 22.53 0.95 -20.97
N LYS A 8 22.21 0.43 -22.16
CA LYS A 8 20.90 0.62 -22.79
C LYS A 8 19.82 -0.12 -21.98
N GLN A 9 18.69 0.55 -21.71
CA GLN A 9 17.53 -0.06 -21.07
C GLN A 9 16.88 -1.12 -21.99
N ASP A 10 16.36 -2.19 -21.40
CA ASP A 10 15.58 -3.20 -22.14
C ASP A 10 14.14 -2.69 -22.33
N ASP A 11 13.78 -2.43 -23.58
CA ASP A 11 12.45 -1.91 -23.96
C ASP A 11 11.32 -2.88 -23.58
N ALA A 12 11.61 -4.20 -23.46
CA ALA A 12 10.63 -5.20 -23.06
C ALA A 12 10.29 -5.17 -21.55
N GLN A 13 11.14 -4.55 -20.72
CA GLN A 13 10.92 -4.38 -19.28
C GLN A 13 10.38 -2.98 -18.93
N ALA A 14 10.19 -2.11 -19.93
CA ALA A 14 9.68 -0.78 -19.71
C ALA A 14 8.19 -0.82 -19.29
N CYS A 15 7.85 -0.09 -18.23
CA CYS A 15 6.47 0.07 -17.76
C CYS A 15 6.18 1.55 -17.53
N LEU A 16 5.01 2.02 -17.97
CA LEU A 16 4.59 3.41 -17.80
C LEU A 16 3.96 3.61 -16.42
N ALA A 17 4.50 4.55 -15.65
CA ALA A 17 3.87 5.05 -14.44
C ALA A 17 3.06 6.32 -14.77
N PRO A 18 1.72 6.28 -14.79
CA PRO A 18 0.91 7.46 -15.06
C PRO A 18 0.99 8.46 -13.90
N LEU A 19 0.63 9.72 -14.18
CA LEU A 19 0.47 10.72 -13.14
C LEU A 19 -0.65 10.29 -12.18
N LEU A 20 -0.36 10.38 -10.89
CA LEU A 20 -1.34 10.19 -9.85
C LEU A 20 -2.45 11.24 -9.95
N LYS A 21 -3.66 10.85 -9.56
CA LYS A 21 -4.85 11.70 -9.47
C LYS A 21 -5.41 11.67 -8.06
N LYS A 22 -6.32 12.59 -7.76
CA LYS A 22 -6.94 12.67 -6.43
C LYS A 22 -7.77 11.42 -6.12
N GLU A 23 -8.33 10.77 -7.13
CA GLU A 23 -9.16 9.57 -7.00
C GLU A 23 -8.34 8.33 -6.62
N ASP A 24 -7.05 8.29 -6.98
CA ASP A 24 -6.15 7.18 -6.62
C ASP A 24 -5.95 7.06 -5.11
N GLY A 25 -6.22 8.14 -4.36
CA GLY A 25 -6.24 8.14 -2.91
C GLY A 25 -7.44 7.43 -2.28
N LEU A 26 -8.51 7.12 -3.03
CA LEU A 26 -9.68 6.48 -2.45
C LEU A 26 -9.35 5.03 -2.07
N VAL A 27 -9.52 4.70 -0.79
CA VAL A 27 -9.25 3.36 -0.26
C VAL A 27 -10.35 2.39 -0.71
N ASP A 28 -9.90 1.30 -1.34
CA ASP A 28 -10.73 0.15 -1.68
C ASP A 28 -10.50 -0.98 -0.67
N TRP A 29 -11.45 -1.16 0.25
CA TRP A 29 -11.36 -2.14 1.34
C TRP A 29 -11.45 -3.60 0.91
N PHE A 30 -11.72 -3.88 -0.37
CA PHE A 30 -11.66 -5.24 -0.91
C PHE A 30 -10.23 -5.70 -1.22
N LYS A 31 -9.24 -4.79 -1.18
CA LYS A 31 -7.82 -5.10 -1.36
C LYS A 31 -7.21 -5.73 -0.12
N SER A 32 -6.11 -6.45 -0.30
CA SER A 32 -5.38 -7.03 0.82
C SER A 32 -4.76 -5.96 1.73
N ALA A 33 -4.46 -6.31 2.99
CA ALA A 33 -3.82 -5.39 3.93
C ALA A 33 -2.44 -4.91 3.41
N GLU A 34 -1.71 -5.77 2.71
CA GLU A 34 -0.43 -5.40 2.07
C GLU A 34 -0.63 -4.37 0.97
N GLN A 35 -1.63 -4.56 0.11
CA GLN A 35 -1.94 -3.63 -0.96
C GLN A 35 -2.37 -2.26 -0.40
N LEU A 36 -3.18 -2.25 0.65
CA LEU A 36 -3.59 -1.02 1.33
C LEU A 36 -2.42 -0.32 2.03
N SER A 37 -1.54 -1.09 2.69
CA SER A 37 -0.33 -0.53 3.29
C SER A 37 0.57 0.12 2.25
N CYS A 38 0.79 -0.53 1.11
CA CYS A 38 1.53 0.04 -0.02
C CYS A 38 0.88 1.30 -0.58
N LEU A 39 -0.45 1.31 -0.73
CA LEU A 39 -1.20 2.47 -1.22
C LEU A 39 -1.06 3.66 -0.26
N ILE A 40 -1.25 3.45 1.04
CA ILE A 40 -1.17 4.53 2.04
C ILE A 40 0.24 5.14 2.08
N ARG A 41 1.29 4.33 2.01
CA ARG A 41 2.68 4.80 1.96
C ARG A 41 3.05 5.46 0.63
N GLY A 42 2.57 4.93 -0.49
CA GLY A 42 2.91 5.39 -1.83
C GLY A 42 2.25 6.72 -2.23
N LEU A 43 1.18 7.13 -1.53
CA LEU A 43 0.42 8.35 -1.82
C LEU A 43 0.66 9.48 -0.81
N ASP A 44 1.58 9.31 0.15
CA ASP A 44 1.94 10.33 1.14
C ASP A 44 3.16 11.14 0.64
N PRO A 45 3.11 12.49 0.54
CA PRO A 45 2.04 13.40 0.99
C PRO A 45 0.89 13.60 0.00
N TRP A 46 1.07 13.33 -1.29
CA TRP A 46 0.07 13.57 -2.32
C TRP A 46 -0.19 12.33 -3.17
N PRO A 47 -1.45 11.96 -3.45
CA PRO A 47 -2.74 12.61 -3.10
C PRO A 47 -3.28 12.33 -1.68
N SER A 48 -2.53 11.58 -0.87
CA SER A 48 -2.94 10.92 0.38
C SER A 48 -4.07 9.92 0.23
N ALA A 49 -3.92 8.77 0.89
CA ALA A 49 -5.00 7.81 1.04
C ALA A 49 -6.14 8.38 1.89
N PHE A 50 -7.37 8.10 1.51
CA PHE A 50 -8.55 8.56 2.23
C PHE A 50 -9.74 7.62 2.09
N THR A 51 -10.65 7.73 3.05
CA THR A 51 -11.95 7.05 3.05
C THR A 51 -13.04 8.00 3.53
N THR A 52 -14.29 7.54 3.53
CA THR A 52 -15.44 8.28 4.06
C THR A 52 -16.05 7.56 5.25
N LEU A 53 -16.26 8.29 6.35
CA LEU A 53 -16.94 7.80 7.54
C LEU A 53 -17.99 8.83 7.97
N ALA A 54 -19.25 8.41 8.06
CA ALA A 54 -20.38 9.28 8.42
C ALA A 54 -20.43 10.60 7.62
N GLY A 55 -20.18 10.52 6.30
CA GLY A 55 -20.15 11.68 5.41
C GLY A 55 -18.91 12.56 5.51
N LYS A 56 -17.96 12.25 6.39
CA LYS A 56 -16.69 12.98 6.53
C LYS A 56 -15.55 12.23 5.87
N ARG A 57 -14.66 12.98 5.22
CA ARG A 57 -13.44 12.43 4.63
C ARG A 57 -12.36 12.28 5.70
N LEU A 58 -11.82 11.07 5.83
CA LEU A 58 -10.71 10.76 6.72
C LEU A 58 -9.47 10.47 5.87
N ARG A 59 -8.32 11.05 6.21
CA ARG A 59 -7.02 10.71 5.61
C ARG A 59 -6.36 9.64 6.45
N LEU A 60 -5.71 8.69 5.79
CA LEU A 60 -5.00 7.57 6.43
C LEU A 60 -3.50 7.77 6.25
N PHE A 61 -2.73 7.47 7.30
CA PHE A 61 -1.28 7.58 7.33
C PHE A 61 -0.70 6.46 8.19
N SER A 62 0.58 6.15 7.99
CA SER A 62 1.36 5.22 8.82
C SER A 62 0.63 3.89 9.12
N PRO A 63 0.34 3.09 8.09
CA PRO A 63 -0.41 1.84 8.26
C PRO A 63 0.45 0.78 8.96
N GLU A 64 -0.20 -0.05 9.77
CA GLU A 64 0.39 -1.26 10.36
C GLU A 64 -0.45 -2.47 9.94
N ILE A 65 0.21 -3.52 9.46
CA ILE A 65 -0.45 -4.78 9.10
C ILE A 65 -0.45 -5.67 10.33
N VAL A 66 -1.64 -6.11 10.74
CA VAL A 66 -1.82 -7.02 11.87
C VAL A 66 -2.13 -8.41 11.33
N ALA A 67 -1.39 -9.42 11.80
CA ALA A 67 -1.69 -10.82 11.49
C ALA A 67 -3.01 -11.21 12.15
N ASP A 68 -3.84 -11.97 11.43
CA ASP A 68 -5.07 -12.51 12.00
C ASP A 68 -4.71 -13.63 12.99
N ASN A 69 -4.78 -13.33 14.28
CA ASN A 69 -4.53 -14.28 15.36
C ASN A 69 -5.80 -15.05 15.78
N SER A 70 -6.86 -15.04 14.97
CA SER A 70 -8.04 -15.84 15.26
C SER A 70 -7.70 -17.34 15.18
N CYS A 71 -7.88 -18.03 16.32
CA CYS A 71 -7.56 -19.44 16.60
C CYS A 71 -6.16 -19.74 17.17
N GLN A 72 -5.79 -19.15 18.32
CA GLN A 72 -5.02 -19.91 19.32
C GLN A 72 -6.00 -20.50 20.34
N SER A 73 -6.65 -21.61 19.97
CA SER A 73 -7.26 -22.47 20.96
C SER A 73 -6.13 -23.10 21.76
N ASN A 74 -5.85 -22.56 22.95
CA ASN A 74 -5.04 -23.24 23.94
C ASN A 74 -5.82 -24.49 24.37
N VAL A 75 -5.64 -25.61 23.65
CA VAL A 75 -6.09 -26.92 24.13
C VAL A 75 -5.13 -27.28 25.26
N THR A 76 -5.50 -26.93 26.49
CA THR A 76 -4.91 -27.55 27.67
C THR A 76 -5.43 -28.97 27.71
N GLU A 77 -4.62 -29.94 27.28
CA GLU A 77 -4.88 -31.37 27.51
C GLU A 77 -4.96 -31.63 29.02
N PRO A 78 -6.04 -32.25 29.52
CA PRO A 78 -6.05 -32.80 30.88
C PRO A 78 -5.70 -34.29 30.84
N GLY A 79 -4.63 -34.67 31.54
CA GLY A 79 -4.43 -36.03 32.09
C GLY A 79 -3.57 -36.96 31.26
#